data_AF-A0A920JJD9-F1
#
_entry.id   AF-A0A920JJD9-F1
#
_cell.length_a   1.000
_cell.length_b   1.000
_cell.length_c   1.000
_cell.angle_alpha   90.00
_cell.angle_beta   90.00
_cell.angle_gamma   90.00
#
_symmetry.space_group_name_H-M   'P 1'
#
loop_
_entity.id
_entity.type
_entity.pdbx_description
1 polymer ?
#
loop_
_entity_poly.entity_id
_entity_poly.type
_entity_poly.pdbx_seq_one_letter_code
_entity_poly.pdbx_strand_id
1 'polypeptide(L)' 'MDILTVGVVTKPFQWEGDERSSLAEHGLRDLEQHVDSLIVIPNDRLQSLGKKITVFNAFDQPMMFY' A
#
# COMPACT_ATOMS: atom_id res chain seq x y z
N MET A 1 2.59 24.83 8.19
CA MET A 1 2.09 24.26 6.92
C MET A 1 0.95 23.35 7.31
N ASP A 2 -0.29 23.79 7.13
CA ASP A 2 -1.49 22.96 7.36
C ASP A 2 -1.94 22.41 6.01
N ILE A 3 -1.42 21.24 5.65
CA ILE A 3 -1.80 20.51 4.44
C ILE A 3 -2.27 19.14 4.89
N LEU A 4 -3.49 18.78 4.49
CA LEU A 4 -3.98 17.42 4.66
C LEU A 4 -3.05 16.45 3.92
N THR A 5 -2.34 15.62 4.68
CA THR A 5 -1.33 14.70 4.19
C THR A 5 -1.79 13.27 4.40
N VAL A 6 -1.97 12.55 3.30
CA VAL A 6 -2.34 11.14 3.30
C VAL A 6 -1.16 10.32 2.81
N GLY A 7 -0.63 9.45 3.68
CA GLY A 7 0.37 8.47 3.32
C GLY A 7 -0.29 7.22 2.74
N VAL A 8 0.24 6.69 1.64
CA VAL A 8 -0.17 5.39 1.08
C VAL A 8 1.08 4.55 0.89
N VAL A 9 1.16 3.42 1.61
CA VAL A 9 2.36 2.56 1.62
C VAL A 9 2.00 1.09 1.50
N THR A 10 2.95 0.29 1.07
CA THR A 10 2.83 -1.17 0.99
C THR A 10 3.68 -1.86 2.05
N LYS A 11 3.16 -2.93 2.65
CA LYS A 11 3.98 -3.84 3.49
C LYS A 11 4.56 -4.96 2.62
N PRO A 12 5.83 -5.36 2.83
CA PRO A 12 6.49 -6.42 2.07
C PRO A 12 5.70 -7.73 2.18
N PHE A 13 5.89 -8.63 1.22
CA PHE A 13 5.29 -9.96 1.30
C PHE A 13 5.86 -10.74 2.49
N GLN A 14 5.08 -11.66 3.06
CA GLN A 14 5.54 -12.52 4.16
C GLN A 14 6.79 -13.33 3.81
N TRP A 15 6.99 -13.68 2.54
CA TRP A 15 8.14 -14.47 2.07
C TRP A 15 9.40 -13.64 1.77
N GLU A 16 9.33 -12.31 1.85
CA GLU A 16 10.51 -11.45 1.65
C GLU A 16 11.47 -11.44 2.86
N GLY A 17 11.03 -11.97 4.01
CA GLY A 17 11.85 -12.19 5.20
C GLY A 17 11.51 -11.27 6.38
N ASP A 18 11.75 -11.79 7.60
CA ASP A 18 11.37 -11.13 8.86
C ASP A 18 12.07 -9.77 9.06
N GLU A 19 13.30 -9.63 8.59
CA GLU A 19 14.04 -8.36 8.65
C GLU A 19 13.32 -7.24 7.89
N ARG A 20 12.83 -7.52 6.67
CA ARG A 20 12.08 -6.55 5.87
C ARG A 20 10.75 -6.19 6.52
N SER A 21 10.07 -7.17 7.12
CA SER A 21 8.84 -6.91 7.87
C SER A 21 9.10 -6.00 9.08
N SER A 22 10.17 -6.27 9.84
CA SER A 22 10.55 -5.44 10.99
C SER A 22 10.88 -4.01 10.57
N LEU A 23 11.67 -3.83 9.50
CA LEU A 23 11.98 -2.51 8.96
C LEU A 23 10.72 -1.77 8.50
N ALA A 24 9.78 -2.46 7.87
CA ALA A 24 8.50 -1.88 7.46
C ALA A 24 7.68 -1.40 8.67
N GLU A 25 7.59 -2.18 9.75
CA GLU A 25 6.88 -1.74 10.96
C GLU A 25 7.53 -0.51 11.61
N HIS A 26 8.86 -0.41 11.62
CA HIS A 26 9.54 0.79 12.10
C HIS A 26 9.21 2.00 11.24
N GLY A 27 9.34 1.89 9.90
CA GLY A 27 9.03 2.97 8.98
C GLY A 27 7.57 3.42 9.04
N LEU A 28 6.63 2.49 9.28
CA LEU A 28 5.22 2.83 9.50
C LEU A 28 5.02 3.69 10.75
N ARG A 29 5.60 3.29 11.89
CA ARG A 29 5.48 4.03 13.15
C ARG A 29 6.02 5.45 13.03
N ASP A 30 7.12 5.61 12.30
CA ASP A 30 7.70 6.92 12.04
C ASP A 30 6.79 7.74 11.12
N LEU A 31 6.24 7.14 10.06
CA LEU A 31 5.38 7.83 9.10
C LEU A 31 4.04 8.26 9.72
N GLU A 32 3.45 7.46 10.60
CA GLU A 32 2.21 7.77 11.33
C GLU A 32 2.30 9.08 12.13
N GLN A 33 3.50 9.48 12.56
CA GLN A 33 3.70 10.73 13.30
C GLN A 33 3.67 11.98 12.40
N HIS A 34 3.73 11.80 11.07
CA HIS A 34 3.90 12.88 10.11
C HIS A 34 2.73 13.03 9.12
N VAL A 35 1.69 12.19 9.20
CA VAL A 35 0.54 12.19 8.29
C VAL A 35 -0.78 12.27 9.06
N ASP A 36 -1.80 12.86 8.46
CA ASP A 36 -3.15 12.89 9.03
C ASP A 36 -3.86 11.53 8.90
N SER A 37 -3.51 10.78 7.84
CA SER A 37 -4.03 9.43 7.61
C SER A 37 -3.00 8.58 6.89
N LEU A 38 -2.90 7.31 7.28
CA LEU A 38 -2.00 6.33 6.67
C LEU A 38 -2.81 5.12 6.17
N ILE A 39 -2.72 4.85 4.87
CA ILE A 39 -3.31 3.67 4.23
C ILE A 39 -2.20 2.65 3.98
N VAL A 40 -2.39 1.45 4.52
CA VAL A 40 -1.42 0.36 4.48
C VAL A 40 -1.95 -0.79 3.64
N ILE A 41 -1.26 -1.10 2.56
CA ILE A 41 -1.64 -2.17 1.63
C ILE A 41 -0.68 -3.35 1.82
N PRO A 42 -1.12 -4.48 2.41
CA PRO A 42 -0.25 -5.66 2.50
C PRO A 42 -0.06 -6.27 1.11
N ASN A 43 1.19 -6.46 0.69
CA ASN A 43 1.51 -7.03 -0.63
C ASN A 43 0.89 -8.42 -0.84
N ASP A 44 0.64 -9.20 0.21
CA ASP A 44 -0.03 -10.50 0.09
C ASP A 44 -1.43 -10.41 -0.55
N ARG A 45 -2.10 -9.25 -0.48
CA ARG A 45 -3.34 -8.99 -1.23
C ARG A 45 -3.15 -8.92 -2.74
N LEU A 46 -1.92 -8.68 -3.22
CA LEU A 46 -1.59 -8.71 -4.65
C LEU A 46 -1.50 -10.16 -5.16
N GLN A 47 -1.13 -11.12 -4.32
CA GLN A 47 -1.12 -12.54 -4.71
C GLN A 47 -2.55 -13.06 -4.95
N SER A 48 -3.52 -12.64 -4.12
CA SER A 48 -4.92 -13.02 -4.32
C SER A 48 -5.57 -12.36 -5.53
N LEU A 49 -4.99 -11.26 -6.04
CA LEU A 49 -5.38 -10.60 -7.30
C LEU A 49 -4.78 -11.27 -8.56
N GLY A 50 -4.06 -12.39 -8.40
CA GLY A 50 -3.36 -13.11 -9.44
C GLY A 50 -4.18 -13.39 -10.72
N LYS A 51 -3.65 -12.86 -11.84
CA LYS A 51 -4.01 -12.98 -13.28
C LYS A 51 -4.86 -11.88 -13.93
N LYS A 52 -5.63 -11.04 -13.23
CA LYS A 52 -6.57 -10.11 -13.91
C LYS A 52 -6.10 -8.66 -14.07
N ILE A 53 -5.15 -8.19 -13.28
CA ILE A 53 -4.80 -6.76 -13.25
C ILE A 53 -3.32 -6.59 -13.55
N THR A 54 -3.00 -6.31 -14.82
CA THR A 54 -1.77 -5.61 -15.17
C THR A 54 -1.95 -4.13 -14.83
N VAL A 55 -0.86 -3.38 -14.60
CA VAL A 55 -0.94 -1.92 -14.34
C VAL A 55 -1.72 -1.21 -15.45
N PHE A 56 -1.64 -1.70 -16.69
CA PHE A 56 -2.44 -1.23 -17.82
C PHE A 56 -3.94 -1.48 -17.65
N ASN A 57 -4.36 -2.67 -17.18
CA ASN A 57 -5.77 -2.98 -16.95
C ASN A 57 -6.40 -2.20 -15.78
N ALA A 58 -5.60 -1.68 -14.85
CA ALA A 58 -6.09 -0.92 -13.68
C ALA A 58 -6.59 0.48 -14.07
N PHE A 59 -5.98 1.10 -15.09
CA PHE A 59 -6.40 2.39 -15.62
C PHE A 59 -7.45 2.27 -16.75
N ASP A 60 -7.60 1.08 -17.33
CA ASP A 60 -8.58 0.77 -18.37
C ASP A 60 -9.95 0.34 -17.84
N GLN A 61 -10.13 0.23 -16.52
CA GLN A 61 -11.48 0.18 -15.93
C GLN A 61 -12.07 1.58 -16.12
N PRO A 62 -13.00 1.79 -17.08
CA PRO A 62 -13.69 3.06 -17.13
C PRO A 62 -14.43 3.17 -15.79
N MET A 63 -14.48 4.38 -15.24
CA MET A 63 -15.42 4.75 -14.18
C MET A 63 -16.85 4.62 -14.75
N MET A 64 -17.28 3.39 -14.97
CA MET A 64 -18.61 2.92 -15.33
C MET A 64 -19.07 2.13 -14.10
N PHE A 65 -20.10 2.50 -13.37
CA PHE A 65 -21.19 3.45 -13.53
C PHE A 65 -21.83 3.56 -12.14
N TYR A 66 -22.47 4.69 -11.84
CA TYR A 66 -23.53 4.86 -10.82
C TYR A 66 -23.26 4.40 -9.37
#